data_AF-A0A6J7SLX8-F1
#
_entry.id   AF-A0A6J7SLX8-F1
#
_cell.length_a   1.000
_cell.length_b   1.000
_cell.length_c   1.000
_cell.angle_alpha   90.00
_cell.angle_beta   90.00
_cell.angle_gamma   90.00
#
_symmetry.space_group_name_H-M   'P 1'
#
loop_
_entity.id
_entity.type
_entity.pdbx_description
1 polymer ?
#
loop_
_entity_poly.entity_id
_entity_poly.type
_entity_poly.pdbx_seq_one_letter_code
_entity_poly.pdbx_strand_id
1 'polypeptide(L)'
;MRTRSAVSVGAFLVWTIFVWGIVRVRNIMGDAELTSSERTWPLILAASLWVPAVVLLIVLVVTVIRKKPFGQAATVGVAVLGVWTTLVWMVRAFDIALVSDRELPFILVHLVLAVISVGLAVLAALALRPDPALTPNLP
;
A
#
# COMPACT_ATOMS: atom_id res chain seq x y z
N MET A 1 20.68 -3.67 -0.95
CA MET A 1 19.61 -3.69 0.07
C MET A 1 19.71 -5.02 0.83
N ARG A 2 19.50 -5.05 2.15
CA ARG A 2 19.45 -6.33 2.91
C ARG A 2 18.23 -7.14 2.46
N THR A 3 18.35 -8.46 2.36
CA THR A 3 17.26 -9.35 1.90
C THR A 3 15.97 -9.14 2.70
N ARG A 4 16.08 -8.99 4.03
CA ARG A 4 14.93 -8.72 4.91
C ARG A 4 14.19 -7.42 4.56
N SER A 5 14.91 -6.38 4.17
CA SER A 5 14.30 -5.12 3.75
C SER A 5 13.59 -5.27 2.41
N ALA A 6 14.21 -5.97 1.45
CA ALA A 6 13.58 -6.24 0.16
C ALA A 6 12.30 -7.08 0.32
N VAL A 7 12.29 -8.07 1.22
CA VAL A 7 11.10 -8.88 1.52
C VAL A 7 9.99 -8.02 2.13
N SER A 8 10.30 -7.18 3.12
CA SER A 8 9.30 -6.34 3.80
C SER A 8 8.67 -5.32 2.84
N VAL A 9 9.50 -4.62 2.05
CA VAL A 9 9.04 -3.68 1.04
C VAL A 9 8.25 -4.41 -0.05
N GLY A 10 8.77 -5.53 -0.56
CA GLY A 10 8.10 -6.33 -1.57
C GLY A 10 6.72 -6.83 -1.11
N ALA A 11 6.62 -7.34 0.12
CA ALA A 11 5.35 -7.79 0.70
C ALA A 11 4.31 -6.66 0.75
N PHE A 12 4.71 -5.47 1.22
CA PHE A 12 3.82 -4.30 1.24
C PHE A 12 3.34 -3.91 -0.17
N LEU A 13 4.24 -3.85 -1.14
CA LEU A 13 3.91 -3.43 -2.51
C LEU A 13 3.00 -4.45 -3.20
N VAL A 14 3.32 -5.74 -3.11
CA VAL A 14 2.52 -6.83 -3.69
C VAL A 14 1.14 -6.89 -3.05
N TRP A 15 1.06 -6.78 -1.72
CA TRP A 15 -0.22 -6.73 -1.00
C TRP A 15 -1.08 -5.55 -1.44
N THR A 16 -0.48 -4.36 -1.59
CA THR A 16 -1.18 -3.16 -2.05
C THR A 16 -1.75 -3.35 -3.46
N ILE A 17 -0.98 -3.94 -4.37
CA ILE A 17 -1.43 -4.27 -5.73
C ILE A 17 -2.58 -5.28 -5.69
N PHE A 18 -2.48 -6.31 -4.86
CA PHE A 18 -3.52 -7.33 -4.73
C PHE A 18 -4.85 -6.71 -4.25
N VAL A 19 -4.83 -5.97 -3.14
CA VAL A 19 -6.03 -5.37 -2.55
C VAL A 19 -6.67 -4.33 -3.49
N TRP A 20 -5.87 -3.39 -3.99
CA TRP A 20 -6.40 -2.22 -4.69
C TRP A 20 -6.44 -2.38 -6.21
N GLY A 21 -5.50 -3.11 -6.80
CA GLY A 21 -5.43 -3.34 -8.24
C GLY A 21 -6.25 -4.53 -8.70
N ILE A 22 -6.23 -5.64 -7.94
CA ILE A 22 -6.92 -6.87 -8.34
C ILE A 22 -8.32 -6.91 -7.72
N VAL A 23 -8.42 -6.98 -6.39
CA VAL A 23 -9.69 -7.19 -5.70
C VAL A 23 -10.61 -5.98 -5.88
N ARG A 24 -10.13 -4.76 -5.57
CA ARG A 24 -10.98 -3.58 -5.61
C ARG A 24 -11.45 -3.23 -7.02
N VAL A 25 -10.57 -3.29 -8.03
CA VAL A 25 -10.97 -3.03 -9.42
C VAL A 25 -11.98 -4.07 -9.90
N ARG A 26 -11.76 -5.36 -9.62
CA ARG A 26 -12.72 -6.42 -9.96
C ARG A 26 -14.08 -6.17 -9.32
N ASN A 27 -14.11 -5.76 -8.05
CA ASN A 27 -15.36 -5.44 -7.36
C ASN A 27 -16.09 -4.25 -7.99
N ILE A 28 -15.37 -3.18 -8.36
CA ILE A 28 -15.98 -2.01 -9.02
C ILE A 28 -16.52 -2.36 -10.41
N MET A 29 -15.78 -3.17 -11.18
CA MET A 29 -16.18 -3.54 -12.54
C MET A 29 -17.33 -4.57 -12.57
N GLY A 30 -17.41 -5.42 -11.56
CA GLY A 30 -18.46 -6.43 -11.41
C GLY A 30 -19.77 -5.88 -10.81
N ASP A 31 -19.77 -4.64 -10.34
CA ASP A 31 -20.94 -4.01 -9.74
C ASP A 31 -21.84 -3.41 -10.83
N ALA A 32 -22.94 -4.11 -11.12
CA ALA A 32 -23.89 -3.72 -12.16
C ALA A 32 -24.76 -2.51 -11.79
N GLU A 33 -24.79 -2.13 -10.51
CA GLU A 33 -25.60 -1.01 -10.01
C GLU A 33 -24.87 0.34 -10.20
N LEU A 34 -23.54 0.33 -10.29
CA LEU A 34 -22.75 1.54 -10.51
C LEU A 34 -22.80 2.00 -11.96
N THR A 35 -23.25 3.24 -12.18
CA THR A 35 -23.11 3.93 -13.47
C THR A 35 -21.64 4.23 -13.79
N SER A 36 -21.31 4.45 -15.06
CA SER A 36 -19.93 4.75 -15.50
C SER A 36 -19.31 5.95 -14.77
N SER A 37 -20.11 6.98 -14.45
CA SER A 37 -19.65 8.15 -13.69
C SER A 37 -19.36 7.81 -12.22
N GLU A 38 -20.21 7.00 -11.58
CA GLU A 38 -20.04 6.59 -10.18
C GLU A 38 -18.83 5.67 -9.97
N ARG A 39 -18.40 4.94 -11.01
CA ARG A 39 -17.18 4.12 -10.99
C ARG A 39 -15.89 4.94 -10.99
N THR A 40 -15.94 6.18 -11.48
CA THR A 40 -14.74 6.98 -11.75
C THR A 40 -13.95 7.27 -10.48
N TRP A 41 -14.61 7.79 -9.44
CA TRP A 41 -13.94 8.15 -8.19
C TRP A 41 -13.33 6.94 -7.44
N PRO A 42 -14.05 5.80 -7.27
CA PRO A 42 -13.48 4.58 -6.73
C PRO A 42 -12.27 4.05 -7.50
N LEU A 43 -12.26 4.16 -8.84
CA LEU A 43 -11.14 3.74 -9.67
C LEU A 43 -9.93 4.65 -9.51
N ILE A 44 -10.13 5.97 -9.46
CA ILE A 44 -9.05 6.93 -9.19
C ILE A 44 -8.41 6.65 -7.84
N LEU A 45 -9.22 6.46 -6.79
CA LEU A 45 -8.71 6.12 -5.46
C LEU A 45 -7.91 4.83 -5.48
N ALA A 46 -8.42 3.77 -6.12
CA ALA A 46 -7.70 2.51 -6.26
C ALA A 46 -6.37 2.70 -7.01
N ALA A 47 -6.39 3.41 -8.14
CA ALA A 47 -5.21 3.71 -8.95
C ALA A 47 -4.14 4.49 -8.19
N SER A 48 -4.54 5.41 -7.31
CA SER A 48 -3.62 6.17 -6.46
C SER A 48 -2.76 5.29 -5.53
N LEU A 49 -3.15 4.03 -5.31
CA LEU A 49 -2.44 3.07 -4.48
C LEU A 49 -1.71 2.02 -5.31
N TRP A 50 -2.40 1.34 -6.23
CA TRP A 50 -1.78 0.21 -6.93
C TRP A 50 -0.76 0.65 -8.01
N VAL A 51 -0.97 1.80 -8.68
CA VAL A 51 -0.04 2.29 -9.71
C VAL A 51 1.34 2.62 -9.13
N PRO A 52 1.46 3.47 -8.08
CA PRO A 52 2.77 3.72 -7.47
C PRO A 52 3.37 2.44 -6.85
N ALA A 53 2.53 1.53 -6.34
CA ALA A 53 3.01 0.25 -5.84
C ALA A 53 3.68 -0.61 -6.93
N VAL A 54 3.10 -0.67 -8.14
CA VAL A 54 3.69 -1.35 -9.31
C VAL A 54 5.02 -0.70 -9.68
N VAL A 55 5.07 0.64 -9.78
CA VAL A 55 6.29 1.36 -10.14
C VAL A 55 7.40 1.08 -9.13
N LEU A 56 7.11 1.18 -7.83
CA LEU A 56 8.09 0.91 -6.77
C LEU A 56 8.51 -0.57 -6.75
N LEU A 57 7.61 -1.50 -7.08
CA LEU A 57 7.92 -2.92 -7.15
C LEU A 57 8.89 -3.21 -8.30
N ILE A 58 8.68 -2.59 -9.46
CA ILE A 58 9.62 -2.67 -10.59
C ILE A 58 10.99 -2.12 -10.17
N VAL A 59 11.04 -0.95 -9.52
CA VAL A 59 12.29 -0.36 -9.01
C VAL A 59 12.99 -1.31 -8.02
N LEU A 60 12.23 -1.92 -7.11
CA LEU A 60 12.75 -2.91 -6.16
C LEU A 60 13.34 -4.13 -6.88
N VAL A 61 12.61 -4.73 -7.82
CA VAL A 61 13.07 -5.90 -8.58
C VAL A 61 14.34 -5.57 -9.36
N VAL A 62 14.35 -4.44 -10.08
CA VAL A 62 15.52 -4.01 -10.86
C VAL A 62 16.73 -3.76 -9.97
N THR A 63 16.56 -3.10 -8.83
CA THR A 63 17.68 -2.83 -7.90
C THR A 63 18.23 -4.11 -7.27
N VAL A 64 17.37 -5.08 -6.92
CA VAL A 64 17.78 -6.39 -6.41
C VAL A 64 18.55 -7.18 -7.47
N ILE A 65 18.00 -7.31 -8.69
CA ILE A 65 18.64 -8.05 -9.79
C ILE A 65 20.00 -7.42 -10.16
N ARG A 66 20.03 -6.08 -10.29
CA ARG A 66 21.25 -5.35 -10.67
C ARG A 66 22.22 -5.11 -9.51
N LYS A 67 21.91 -5.62 -8.30
CA LYS A 67 22.69 -5.43 -7.07
C LYS A 67 23.01 -3.95 -6.78
N LYS A 68 22.09 -3.05 -7.12
CA LYS A 68 22.23 -1.60 -6.91
C LYS A 68 21.60 -1.15 -5.59
N PRO A 69 22.03 0.00 -5.04
CA PRO A 69 21.37 0.57 -3.87
C PRO A 69 19.91 0.95 -4.19
N PHE A 70 19.03 0.76 -3.20
CA PHE A 70 17.66 1.27 -3.28
C PHE A 70 17.72 2.77 -2.96
N GLY A 71 17.48 3.60 -3.97
CA GLY A 71 17.75 5.04 -3.89
C GLY A 71 16.85 5.78 -2.89
N GLN A 72 17.28 6.98 -2.51
CA GLN A 72 16.52 7.86 -1.59
C GLN A 72 15.12 8.17 -2.11
N ALA A 73 14.97 8.47 -3.41
CA ALA A 73 13.66 8.74 -4.01
C ALA A 73 12.69 7.55 -3.89
N ALA A 74 13.18 6.32 -4.09
CA ALA A 74 12.36 5.11 -3.94
C ALA A 74 11.99 4.86 -2.47
N THR A 75 12.91 5.16 -1.55
CA THR A 75 12.67 5.07 -0.10
C THR A 75 11.58 6.06 0.34
N VAL A 76 11.67 7.32 -0.10
CA VAL A 76 10.63 8.33 0.13
C VAL A 76 9.31 7.91 -0.49
N GLY A 77 9.33 7.36 -1.71
CA GLY A 77 8.13 6.85 -2.38
C GLY A 77 7.41 5.76 -1.58
N VAL A 78 8.15 4.80 -1.01
CA VAL A 78 7.56 3.76 -0.14
C VAL A 78 6.96 4.38 1.13
N ALA A 79 7.64 5.36 1.74
CA ALA A 79 7.13 6.04 2.93
C ALA A 79 5.84 6.83 2.64
N VAL A 80 5.81 7.61 1.55
CA VAL A 80 4.63 8.36 1.10
C VAL A 80 3.46 7.42 0.82
N LEU A 81 3.72 6.32 0.10
CA LEU A 81 2.69 5.32 -0.17
C LEU A 81 2.17 4.67 1.11
N GLY A 82 3.04 4.41 2.09
CA GLY A 82 2.66 3.88 3.40
C GLY A 82 1.77 4.84 4.20
N VAL A 83 2.10 6.12 4.22
CA VAL A 83 1.26 7.16 4.84
C VAL A 83 -0.08 7.25 4.14
N TRP A 84 -0.09 7.31 2.81
CA TRP A 84 -1.32 7.36 2.02
C TRP A 84 -2.21 6.13 2.25
N THR A 85 -1.62 4.94 2.26
CA THR A 85 -2.32 3.68 2.59
C THR A 85 -3.00 3.76 3.94
N THR A 86 -2.32 4.32 4.94
CA THR A 86 -2.86 4.46 6.30
C THR A 86 -4.05 5.41 6.31
N LEU A 87 -3.92 6.59 5.71
CA LEU A 87 -4.99 7.59 5.64
C LEU A 87 -6.23 7.05 4.92
N VAL A 88 -6.04 6.40 3.76
CA VAL A 88 -7.15 5.81 3.01
C VAL A 88 -7.87 4.75 3.82
N TRP A 89 -7.12 3.85 4.48
CA TRP A 89 -7.72 2.82 5.32
C TRP A 89 -8.43 3.38 6.55
N MET A 90 -7.94 4.47 7.15
CA MET A 90 -8.64 5.14 8.25
C MET A 90 -10.01 5.67 7.82
N VAL A 91 -10.07 6.42 6.71
CA VAL A 91 -11.33 6.94 6.17
C VAL A 91 -12.26 5.79 5.77
N ARG A 92 -11.72 4.77 5.10
CA ARG A 92 -12.48 3.57 4.69
C ARG A 92 -13.05 2.78 5.86
N ALA A 93 -12.25 2.52 6.88
CA ALA A 93 -12.67 1.78 8.05
C ALA A 93 -13.77 2.53 8.80
N PHE A 94 -13.62 3.87 8.94
CA PHE A 94 -14.65 4.72 9.53
C PHE A 94 -15.96 4.67 8.74
N ASP A 95 -15.91 4.86 7.43
CA ASP A 95 -17.08 4.81 6.55
C ASP A 95 -17.78 3.45 6.61
N ILE A 96 -17.04 2.34 6.50
CA ILE A 96 -17.59 0.99 6.51
C ILE A 96 -18.18 0.60 7.87
N ALA A 97 -17.53 1.00 8.97
CA ALA A 97 -17.91 0.55 10.30
C ALA A 97 -18.99 1.41 10.96
N LEU A 98 -19.08 2.71 10.61
CA LEU A 98 -19.90 3.68 11.34
C LEU A 98 -20.90 4.45 10.48
N VAL A 99 -20.71 4.51 9.17
CA VAL A 99 -21.56 5.32 8.27
C VAL A 99 -22.40 4.45 7.36
N SER A 100 -21.80 3.41 6.81
CA SER A 100 -22.46 2.48 5.89
C SER A 100 -23.21 1.39 6.66
N ASP A 101 -24.46 1.11 6.25
CA ASP A 101 -25.23 -0.02 6.78
C ASP A 101 -24.73 -1.33 6.16
N ARG A 102 -23.65 -1.89 6.73
CA ARG A 102 -22.98 -3.10 6.24
C ARG A 102 -23.08 -4.22 7.26
N GLU A 103 -23.24 -5.44 6.76
CA GLU A 103 -23.25 -6.62 7.61
C GLU A 103 -21.90 -6.85 8.30
N LEU A 104 -21.94 -7.42 9.50
CA LEU A 104 -20.75 -7.64 10.34
C LEU A 104 -19.61 -8.40 9.61
N PRO A 105 -19.86 -9.49 8.84
CA PRO A 105 -18.78 -10.17 8.13
C PRO A 105 -18.05 -9.27 7.12
N PHE A 106 -18.77 -8.37 6.44
CA PHE A 106 -18.19 -7.42 5.51
C PHE A 106 -17.26 -6.43 6.22
N ILE A 107 -17.70 -5.91 7.37
CA ILE A 107 -16.93 -4.99 8.21
C ILE A 107 -15.63 -5.68 8.66
N LEU A 108 -15.72 -6.89 9.21
CA LEU A 108 -14.57 -7.61 9.76
C LEU A 108 -13.49 -7.87 8.71
N VAL A 109 -13.87 -8.30 7.50
CA VAL A 109 -12.91 -8.51 6.39
C VAL A 109 -12.15 -7.23 6.09
N HIS A 110 -12.84 -6.09 6.00
CA HIS A 110 -12.19 -4.82 5.67
C HIS A 110 -11.30 -4.30 6.80
N LEU A 111 -11.67 -4.49 8.06
CA LEU A 111 -10.82 -4.14 9.20
C LEU A 111 -9.55 -5.00 9.23
N VAL A 112 -9.64 -6.30 8.95
CA VAL A 112 -8.47 -7.18 8.84
C VAL A 112 -7.55 -6.74 7.69
N LEU A 113 -8.13 -6.43 6.51
CA LEU A 113 -7.36 -5.90 5.38
C LEU A 113 -6.66 -4.58 5.74
N ALA A 114 -7.34 -3.69 6.47
CA ALA A 114 -6.76 -2.43 6.95
C ALA A 114 -5.55 -2.68 7.86
N VAL A 115 -5.70 -3.55 8.86
CA VAL A 115 -4.63 -3.90 9.81
C VAL A 115 -3.42 -4.48 9.07
N ILE A 116 -3.64 -5.42 8.15
CA ILE A 116 -2.54 -6.03 7.38
C ILE A 116 -1.86 -4.99 6.49
N SER A 117 -2.62 -4.16 5.77
CA SER A 117 -2.05 -3.11 4.92
C SER A 117 -1.21 -2.11 5.70
N VAL A 118 -1.70 -1.61 6.82
CA VAL A 118 -0.98 -0.65 7.67
C VAL A 118 0.23 -1.32 8.33
N GLY A 119 0.07 -2.55 8.83
CA GLY A 119 1.17 -3.32 9.41
C GLY A 119 2.31 -3.53 8.42
N LEU A 120 2.01 -3.92 7.19
CA LEU A 120 3.00 -4.08 6.13
C LEU A 120 3.66 -2.74 5.74
N ALA A 121 2.90 -1.65 5.69
CA ALA A 121 3.45 -0.32 5.44
C ALA A 121 4.46 0.09 6.53
N VAL A 122 4.13 -0.15 7.81
CA VAL A 122 5.01 0.11 8.95
C VAL A 122 6.27 -0.75 8.88
N LEU A 123 6.13 -2.06 8.62
CA LEU A 123 7.28 -2.96 8.48
C LEU A 123 8.21 -2.54 7.34
N ALA A 124 7.65 -2.15 6.19
CA ALA A 124 8.42 -1.63 5.07
C ALA A 124 9.17 -0.32 5.44
N ALA A 125 8.51 0.59 6.16
CA ALA A 125 9.12 1.84 6.61
C ALA A 125 10.26 1.58 7.62
N LEU A 126 10.04 0.71 8.60
CA LEU A 126 11.05 0.31 9.58
C LEU A 126 12.27 -0.34 8.91
N ALA A 127 12.02 -1.21 7.93
CA ALA A 127 13.07 -1.90 7.18
C ALA A 127 13.94 -0.99 6.30
N LEU A 128 13.46 0.22 6.02
CA LEU A 128 14.15 1.25 5.23
C LEU A 128 14.81 2.33 6.09
N ARG A 129 14.64 2.31 7.42
CA ARG A 129 15.28 3.29 8.30
C ARG A 129 16.81 3.16 8.23
N PRO A 130 17.54 4.28 8.13
CA PRO A 130 18.99 4.29 8.32
C PRO A 130 19.32 3.72 9.70
N ASP A 131 20.42 2.96 9.78
CA ASP A 131 20.91 2.41 11.05
C ASP A 131 21.59 3.54 11.84
N PRO A 132 21.05 3.96 13.00
CA PRO A 132 21.61 5.07 13.75
C PRO A 132 23.04 4.81 14.22
N ALA A 133 23.44 3.54 14.40
CA ALA A 133 24.79 3.16 14.78
C ALA A 133 25.83 3.36 13.65
N LEU A 134 25.37 3.49 12.39
CA LEU A 134 26.22 3.71 11.22
C LEU A 134 26.21 5.18 10.73
N THR A 135 25.43 6.05 11.39
CA THR A 135 25.42 7.50 11.15
C THR A 135 25.58 8.27 12.47
N PRO A 136 26.72 8.17 13.18
CA PRO A 136 26.90 8.89 14.44
C PRO A 136 26.99 10.41 14.24
N ASN A 137 27.35 10.87 13.03
CA ASN A 137 27.66 12.26 12.76
C ASN A 137 26.94 12.72 11.47
N LEU A 138 25.68 13.12 11.60
CA LEU A 138 25.14 14.17 10.73
C LEU A 138 25.00 15.41 11.62
N PRO A 139 25.51 16.58 11.18
CA PRO A 139 25.50 17.81 11.97
C PRO A 139 24.08 18.27 12.32
#